data_AF-A0A6B3EDR2-F1
#
_entry.id   AF-A0A6B3EDR2-F1
#
_cell.length_a   1.000
_cell.length_b   1.000
_cell.length_c   1.000
_cell.angle_alpha   90.00
_cell.angle_beta   90.00
_cell.angle_gamma   90.00
#
_symmetry.space_group_name_H-M   'P 1'
#
loop_
_entity.id
_entity.type
_entity.pdbx_description
1 polymer ?
#
loop_
_entity_poly.entity_id
_entity_poly.type
_entity_poly.pdbx_seq_one_letter_code
_entity_poly.pdbx_strand_id
1 'polypeptide(L)'
;MSKIKPAKGAPYARILGVGGYRPDRVVPNDVILETIESSDEWIRSRSGIESRHWAGPEETVTAMSVEAGGKALADAGIAPEQIGAVVVST
;
A
#
# COMPACT_ATOMS: atom_id res chain seq x y z
N MET A 1 -15.56 -46.45 -0.61
CA MET A 1 -15.30 -45.09 -0.07
C MET A 1 -15.04 -44.14 -1.21
N SER A 2 -15.82 -43.06 -1.34
CA SER A 2 -15.59 -42.01 -2.35
C SER A 2 -14.36 -41.19 -1.96
N LYS A 3 -13.40 -41.00 -2.87
CA LYS A 3 -12.22 -40.15 -2.65
C LYS A 3 -12.58 -38.71 -2.99
N ILE A 4 -12.32 -37.78 -2.06
CA ILE A 4 -12.41 -36.34 -2.33
C ILE A 4 -11.40 -35.99 -3.43
N LYS A 5 -11.85 -35.32 -4.49
CA LYS A 5 -11.00 -34.82 -5.57
C LYS A 5 -10.68 -33.35 -5.30
N PRO A 6 -9.39 -32.96 -5.16
CA PRO A 6 -9.02 -31.57 -4.98
C PRO A 6 -9.25 -30.77 -6.26
N ALA A 7 -9.57 -29.48 -6.12
CA ALA A 7 -9.62 -28.56 -7.24
C ALA A 7 -8.22 -28.29 -7.80
N LYS A 8 -8.13 -28.07 -9.12
CA LYS A 8 -6.89 -27.70 -9.80
C LYS A 8 -7.02 -26.28 -10.36
N GLY A 9 -6.19 -25.36 -9.87
CA GLY A 9 -6.11 -23.99 -10.35
C GLY A 9 -5.09 -23.81 -11.48
N ALA A 10 -4.77 -22.54 -11.78
CA ALA A 10 -3.68 -22.19 -12.70
C ALA A 10 -2.33 -22.70 -12.14
N PRO A 11 -1.42 -23.18 -13.01
CA PRO A 11 -0.14 -23.75 -12.57
C PRO A 11 0.85 -22.70 -12.04
N TYR A 12 0.69 -21.41 -12.41
CA TYR A 12 1.57 -20.31 -12.04
C TYR A 12 0.76 -19.01 -11.83
N ALA A 13 1.41 -18.00 -11.28
CA ALA A 13 0.86 -16.67 -11.08
C ALA A 13 1.89 -15.59 -11.45
N ARG A 14 1.41 -14.36 -11.67
CA ARG A 14 2.24 -13.17 -11.91
C ARG A 14 1.55 -11.94 -11.31
N ILE A 15 2.30 -10.86 -11.11
CA ILE A 15 1.74 -9.54 -10.80
C ILE A 15 1.09 -9.00 -12.08
N LEU A 16 -0.19 -8.68 -12.02
CA LEU A 16 -0.93 -8.12 -13.16
C LEU A 16 -0.94 -6.59 -13.16
N GLY A 17 -0.92 -5.97 -11.98
CA GLY A 17 -0.85 -4.53 -11.83
C GLY A 17 -0.44 -4.13 -10.41
N VAL A 18 0.02 -2.90 -10.26
CA VAL A 18 0.43 -2.30 -8.98
C VAL A 18 -0.27 -0.96 -8.82
N GLY A 19 -0.78 -0.72 -7.61
CA GLY A 19 -1.45 0.52 -7.27
C GLY A 19 -0.96 1.05 -5.93
N GLY A 20 -0.79 2.37 -5.87
CA GLY A 20 -0.33 3.06 -4.68
C GLY A 20 -1.20 4.25 -4.34
N TYR A 21 -1.44 4.43 -3.05
CA TYR A 21 -2.00 5.65 -2.50
C TYR A 21 -1.04 6.16 -1.43
N ARG A 22 -0.74 7.46 -1.48
CA ARG A 22 0.01 8.17 -0.44
C ARG A 22 -0.89 9.31 0.03
N PRO A 23 -0.99 9.53 1.35
CA PRO A 23 -1.79 10.63 1.85
C PRO A 23 -1.37 11.99 1.31
N ASP A 24 -2.29 12.94 1.25
CA ASP A 24 -1.99 14.26 0.65
C ASP A 24 -1.02 15.10 1.50
N ARG A 25 -1.04 14.94 2.82
CA ARG A 25 -0.20 15.75 3.72
C ARG A 25 1.25 15.28 3.68
N VAL A 26 2.09 16.05 3.00
CA VAL A 26 3.55 15.94 3.05
C VAL A 26 4.08 16.54 4.36
N VAL A 27 4.96 15.81 5.02
CA VAL A 27 5.59 16.15 6.30
C VAL A 27 7.11 16.14 6.09
N PRO A 28 7.75 17.31 5.97
CA PRO A 28 9.21 17.40 5.89
C PRO A 28 9.86 17.08 7.25
N ASN A 29 11.18 16.94 7.25
CA ASN A 29 11.93 16.64 8.47
C ASN A 29 11.82 17.73 9.54
N ASP A 30 11.70 19.00 9.14
CA ASP A 30 11.54 20.15 10.06
C ASP A 30 10.38 19.96 11.03
N VAL A 31 9.22 19.49 10.56
CA VAL A 31 8.04 19.19 11.40
C VAL A 31 8.34 18.08 12.41
N ILE A 32 9.19 17.11 12.06
CA ILE A 32 9.58 16.05 12.99
C ILE A 32 10.53 16.61 14.06
N LEU A 33 11.45 17.47 13.66
CA LEU A 33 12.45 18.10 14.55
C LEU A 33 11.83 19.02 15.61
N GLU A 34 10.59 19.48 15.42
CA GLU A 34 9.83 20.19 16.47
C GLU A 34 9.62 19.32 17.72
N THR A 35 9.71 18.00 17.61
CA THR A 35 9.38 17.05 18.68
C THR A 35 10.55 16.20 19.17
N ILE A 36 11.72 16.28 18.52
CA ILE A 36 12.89 15.47 18.85
C ILE A 36 14.17 16.31 18.78
N GLU A 37 15.15 15.99 19.63
CA GLU A 37 16.49 16.57 19.55
C GLU A 37 17.31 15.86 18.46
N SER A 38 17.27 16.38 17.23
CA SER A 38 18.00 15.83 16.09
C SER A 38 18.31 16.91 15.04
N SER A 39 18.74 16.51 13.84
CA SER A 39 18.91 17.41 12.69
C SER A 39 18.46 16.75 11.39
N ASP A 40 18.11 17.56 10.39
CA ASP A 40 17.74 17.07 9.06
C ASP A 40 18.90 16.32 8.39
N GLU A 41 20.14 16.80 8.55
CA GLU A 41 21.35 16.11 8.10
C GLU A 41 21.48 14.72 8.74
N TRP A 42 21.22 14.61 10.04
CA TRP A 42 21.28 13.34 10.74
C TRP A 42 20.22 12.36 10.23
N ILE A 43 18.98 12.81 10.04
CA ILE A 43 17.87 11.98 9.51
C ILE A 43 18.22 11.49 8.09
N ARG A 44 18.65 12.39 7.20
CA ARG A 44 19.01 12.02 5.82
C ARG A 44 20.20 11.07 5.77
N SER A 45 21.26 11.34 6.52
CA SER A 45 22.46 10.49 6.51
C SER A 45 22.21 9.08 7.06
N ARG A 46 21.27 8.92 8.00
CA ARG A 46 20.97 7.62 8.62
C ARG A 46 19.90 6.81 7.91
N SER A 47 18.89 7.45 7.34
CA SER A 47 17.75 6.73 6.73
C SER A 47 17.44 7.12 5.28
N GLY A 48 18.06 8.17 4.74
CA GLY A 48 17.74 8.70 3.41
C GLY A 48 16.39 9.39 3.32
N ILE A 49 15.74 9.71 4.45
CA ILE A 49 14.39 10.29 4.44
C ILE A 49 14.48 11.82 4.43
N GLU A 50 13.86 12.44 3.43
CA GLU A 50 13.71 13.90 3.32
C GLU A 50 12.32 14.36 3.76
N SER A 51 11.29 13.56 3.48
CA SER A 51 9.91 13.79 3.86
C SER A 51 9.13 12.47 3.98
N ARG A 52 7.97 12.53 4.62
CA ARG A 52 6.98 11.43 4.65
C ARG A 52 5.58 11.97 4.45
N HIS A 53 4.60 11.09 4.29
CA HIS A 53 3.19 11.46 4.20
C HIS A 53 2.45 11.00 5.45
N TRP A 54 1.56 11.84 5.99
CA TRP A 54 0.69 11.49 7.12
C TRP A 54 -0.77 11.50 6.69
N ALA A 55 -1.51 10.48 7.09
CA ALA A 55 -2.95 10.41 6.87
C ALA A 55 -3.68 11.54 7.61
N GLY A 56 -4.57 12.22 6.91
CA GLY A 56 -5.61 13.07 7.48
C GLY A 56 -6.77 12.27 8.06
N PRO A 57 -7.77 12.94 8.64
CA PRO A 57 -8.89 12.29 9.34
C PRO A 57 -9.71 11.33 8.47
N GLU A 58 -9.84 11.62 7.17
CA GLU A 58 -10.63 10.81 6.22
C GLU A 58 -9.80 9.70 5.55
N GLU A 59 -8.46 9.75 5.65
CA GLU A 59 -7.53 8.83 5.00
C GLU A 59 -7.28 7.58 5.87
N THR A 60 -8.35 6.84 6.15
CA THR A 60 -8.28 5.60 6.94
C THR A 60 -7.51 4.49 6.20
N VAL A 61 -7.05 3.46 6.93
CA VAL A 61 -6.42 2.27 6.32
C VAL A 61 -7.31 1.67 5.23
N THR A 62 -8.62 1.58 5.47
CA THR A 62 -9.58 1.07 4.49
C THR A 62 -9.68 1.99 3.28
N ALA A 63 -9.81 3.30 3.47
CA ALA A 63 -9.90 4.25 2.36
C ALA A 63 -8.64 4.19 1.47
N MET A 64 -7.45 4.25 2.08
CA MET A 64 -6.18 4.14 1.35
C MET A 64 -6.03 2.80 0.63
N SER A 65 -6.47 1.70 1.24
CA SER A 65 -6.44 0.37 0.62
C SER A 65 -7.38 0.26 -0.58
N VAL A 66 -8.57 0.86 -0.49
CA VAL A 66 -9.55 0.91 -1.59
C VAL A 66 -8.99 1.73 -2.75
N GLU A 67 -8.41 2.91 -2.48
CA GLU A 67 -7.78 3.75 -3.50
C GLU A 67 -6.59 3.06 -4.19
N ALA A 68 -5.70 2.46 -3.40
CA ALA A 68 -4.56 1.71 -3.94
C ALA A 68 -5.03 0.48 -4.75
N GLY A 69 -6.03 -0.25 -4.24
CA GLY A 69 -6.63 -1.40 -4.91
C GLY A 69 -7.29 -1.03 -6.24
N GLY A 70 -8.06 0.06 -6.28
CA GLY A 70 -8.67 0.56 -7.51
C GLY A 70 -7.63 0.91 -8.58
N LYS A 71 -6.53 1.56 -8.20
CA LYS A 71 -5.41 1.84 -9.12
C LYS A 71 -4.72 0.57 -9.61
N ALA A 72 -4.56 -0.44 -8.74
CA ALA A 72 -3.98 -1.73 -9.13
C ALA A 72 -4.87 -2.49 -10.13
N LEU A 73 -6.19 -2.43 -9.97
CA LEU A 73 -7.14 -3.02 -10.92
C LEU A 73 -7.11 -2.30 -12.27
N ALA A 74 -7.04 -0.96 -12.25
CA ALA A 74 -6.92 -0.15 -13.45
C ALA A 74 -5.62 -0.46 -14.22
N ASP A 75 -4.49 -0.54 -13.52
CA ASP A 75 -3.19 -0.93 -14.09
C ASP A 75 -3.21 -2.36 -14.67
N ALA A 76 -3.88 -3.28 -13.97
CA ALA A 76 -4.07 -4.66 -14.43
C ALA A 76 -5.07 -4.81 -15.59
N GLY A 77 -5.89 -3.79 -15.87
CA GLY A 77 -6.93 -3.83 -16.89
C GLY A 77 -8.04 -4.84 -16.62
N ILE A 78 -8.37 -5.10 -15.35
CA ILE A 78 -9.42 -6.04 -14.95
C ILE A 78 -10.53 -5.36 -14.16
N ALA A 79 -11.74 -5.94 -14.21
CA ALA A 79 -12.88 -5.46 -13.44
C ALA A 79 -12.85 -6.03 -11.99
N PRO A 80 -13.39 -5.30 -11.00
CA PRO A 80 -13.45 -5.78 -9.60
C PRO A 80 -14.14 -7.14 -9.44
N GLU A 81 -15.13 -7.45 -10.27
CA GLU A 81 -15.90 -8.70 -10.23
C GLU A 81 -15.04 -9.94 -10.58
N GLN A 82 -13.85 -9.74 -11.16
CA GLN A 82 -12.91 -10.81 -11.47
C GLN A 82 -12.04 -11.22 -10.25
N ILE A 83 -12.13 -10.48 -9.14
CA ILE A 83 -11.38 -10.75 -7.92
C ILE A 83 -12.09 -11.82 -7.08
N GLY A 84 -11.44 -12.97 -6.93
CA GLY A 84 -11.95 -14.07 -6.08
C GLY A 84 -11.54 -13.99 -4.62
N ALA A 85 -10.52 -13.18 -4.29
CA ALA A 85 -10.01 -13.03 -2.92
C ALA A 85 -9.28 -11.70 -2.75
N VAL A 86 -9.39 -11.11 -1.56
CA VAL A 86 -8.63 -9.92 -1.14
C VAL A 86 -7.91 -10.26 0.17
N VAL A 87 -6.63 -9.93 0.25
CA VAL A 87 -5.80 -10.10 1.46
C VAL A 87 -5.25 -8.73 1.85
N VAL A 88 -5.47 -8.32 3.09
CA VAL A 88 -4.99 -7.04 3.63
C VAL A 88 -3.87 -7.32 4.65
N SER A 89 -2.71 -6.70 4.43
CA SER A 89 -1.59 -6.67 5.38
C SER A 89 -1.42 -5.22 5.83
N THR A 90 -1.60 -4.95 7.13
CA THR A 90 -1.60 -3.59 7.70
C THR A 90 -0.82 -3.52 8.99
#